data_AF-A0A7K4C166-F1
#
_entry.id   AF-A0A7K4C166-F1
#
_cell.length_a   1.000
_cell.length_b   1.000
_cell.length_c   1.000
_cell.angle_alpha   90.00
_cell.angle_beta   90.00
_cell.angle_gamma   90.00
#
_symmetry.space_group_name_H-M   'P 1'
#
loop_
_entity.id
_entity.type
_entity.pdbx_description
1 polymer ?
#
loop_
_entity_poly.entity_id
_entity_poly.type
_entity_poly.pdbx_seq_one_letter_code
_entity_poly.pdbx_strand_id
1 'polypeptide(L)'
;MVDVEPMVILALALGPGVFWAWYFYHRDKFEPEPAALVIKIFLLGVLVTFPVAFIEGLFGLFIVSQLVKGVIVAPVVEEYGKFWVVRRFAYRNVEFDEPMDGIVYAASAALGLASLENVLYVFAAYMTSPSLAIGTIIVRAIFSVPGHALFSSVWGYALGRARFMAAEQRKGVVLRGLVLAMVLHGIFNFLLFSADVVAYAMLIFILVLTPGLWILADRNIRSALRWRGRR
;
A
#
# COMPACT_ATOMS: atom_id res chain seq x y z
N MET A 1 14.08 -14.88 -29.24
CA MET A 1 13.31 -14.65 -28.01
C MET A 1 14.29 -14.14 -26.98
N VAL A 2 13.96 -13.09 -26.22
CA VAL A 2 14.81 -12.72 -25.08
C VAL A 2 14.54 -13.76 -24.01
N ASP A 3 15.47 -14.69 -23.81
CA ASP A 3 15.41 -15.66 -22.73
C ASP A 3 15.69 -14.92 -21.43
N VAL A 4 14.63 -14.35 -20.82
CA VAL A 4 14.75 -13.72 -19.51
C VAL A 4 14.69 -14.82 -18.47
N GLU A 5 15.79 -14.99 -17.73
CA GLU A 5 15.87 -15.98 -16.66
C GLU A 5 14.78 -15.73 -15.59
N PRO A 6 14.12 -16.78 -15.08
CA PRO A 6 13.09 -16.64 -14.04
C PRO A 6 13.57 -15.89 -12.79
N MET A 7 14.86 -16.00 -12.45
CA MET A 7 15.46 -15.27 -11.34
C MET A 7 15.52 -13.76 -11.58
N VAL A 8 15.77 -13.33 -12.82
CA VAL A 8 15.75 -11.91 -13.20
C VAL A 8 14.33 -11.34 -13.05
N ILE A 9 13.32 -12.09 -13.47
CA ILE A 9 11.92 -11.68 -13.33
C ILE A 9 11.50 -11.56 -11.86
N LEU A 10 11.91 -12.52 -11.03
CA LEU A 10 11.65 -12.46 -9.59
C LEU A 10 12.32 -11.24 -8.95
N ALA A 11 13.58 -10.96 -9.28
CA ALA A 11 14.29 -9.79 -8.79
C ALA A 11 13.60 -8.48 -9.22
N LEU A 12 13.18 -8.38 -10.49
CA LEU A 12 12.44 -7.23 -11.02
C LEU A 12 11.05 -7.07 -10.39
N ALA A 13 10.40 -8.17 -10.01
CA ALA A 13 9.11 -8.12 -9.32
C ALA A 13 9.23 -7.67 -7.85
N LEU A 14 10.33 -8.02 -7.16
CA LEU A 14 10.56 -7.61 -5.77
C LEU A 14 11.12 -6.19 -5.65
N GLY A 15 11.96 -5.78 -6.61
CA GLY A 15 12.70 -4.52 -6.61
C GLY A 15 11.85 -3.27 -6.30
N PRO A 16 10.69 -3.06 -6.94
CA PRO A 16 9.85 -1.89 -6.70
C PRO A 16 9.40 -1.77 -5.24
N GLY A 17 9.01 -2.88 -4.59
CA GLY A 17 8.54 -2.84 -3.20
C GLY A 17 9.66 -2.48 -2.23
N VAL A 18 10.87 -3.00 -2.47
CA VAL A 18 12.07 -2.64 -1.69
C VAL A 18 12.46 -1.18 -1.91
N PHE A 19 12.46 -0.73 -3.17
CA PHE A 19 12.78 0.65 -3.53
C PHE A 19 11.83 1.65 -2.86
N TRP A 20 10.52 1.40 -2.93
CA TRP A 20 9.54 2.30 -2.30
C TRP A 20 9.59 2.22 -0.77
N ALA A 21 9.96 1.07 -0.18
CA ALA A 21 10.11 0.94 1.26
C ALA A 21 11.30 1.76 1.74
N TRP A 22 12.42 1.68 1.02
CA TRP A 22 13.56 2.56 1.19
C TRP A 22 13.18 4.03 1.07
N TYR A 23 12.40 4.41 0.05
CA TYR A 23 11.94 5.79 -0.12
C TYR A 23 11.18 6.29 1.10
N PHE A 24 10.12 5.59 1.54
CA PHE A 24 9.29 6.02 2.67
C PHE A 24 10.07 6.04 3.98
N TYR A 25 10.96 5.08 4.20
CA TYR A 25 11.86 5.06 5.35
C TYR A 25 12.71 6.34 5.43
N HIS A 26 13.29 6.79 4.32
CA HIS A 26 14.13 8.00 4.28
C HIS A 26 13.33 9.32 4.29
N ARG A 27 11.98 9.27 4.31
CA ARG A 27 11.15 10.47 4.48
C ARG A 27 11.06 10.89 5.95
N ASP A 28 11.30 9.97 6.86
CA ASP A 28 11.52 10.28 8.25
C ASP A 28 12.95 10.79 8.42
N LYS A 29 13.07 12.12 8.50
CA LYS A 29 14.36 12.81 8.51
C LYS A 29 14.88 13.09 9.91
N PHE A 30 14.01 12.98 10.90
CA PHE A 30 14.23 13.59 12.20
C PHE A 30 14.49 12.54 13.29
N GLU A 31 13.75 11.42 13.28
CA GLU A 31 13.97 10.27 14.18
C GLU A 31 13.75 8.95 13.43
N PRO A 32 14.65 8.58 12.50
CA PRO A 32 14.48 7.38 11.69
C PRO A 32 14.24 6.13 12.54
N GLU A 33 13.13 5.46 12.27
CA GLU A 33 12.74 4.22 12.94
C GLU A 33 13.82 3.13 12.89
N PRO A 34 13.90 2.23 13.88
CA PRO A 34 14.83 1.11 13.82
C PRO A 34 14.57 0.24 12.59
N ALA A 35 15.57 0.12 11.72
CA ALA A 35 15.44 -0.62 10.45
C ALA A 35 14.94 -2.06 10.66
N ALA A 36 15.33 -2.71 11.75
CA ALA A 36 14.85 -4.05 12.10
C ALA A 36 13.33 -4.12 12.30
N LEU A 37 12.73 -3.08 12.89
CA LEU A 37 11.28 -3.01 13.10
C LEU A 37 10.55 -2.71 11.79
N VAL A 38 11.09 -1.82 10.97
CA VAL A 38 10.59 -1.53 9.61
C VAL A 38 10.60 -2.80 8.75
N ILE A 39 11.73 -3.52 8.72
CA ILE A 39 11.86 -4.81 8.02
C ILE A 39 10.87 -5.84 8.57
N LYS A 40 10.72 -5.94 9.89
CA LYS A 40 9.73 -6.84 10.50
C LYS A 40 8.31 -6.52 10.03
N ILE A 41 7.92 -5.24 10.00
CA ILE A 41 6.60 -4.83 9.53
C ILE A 41 6.42 -5.10 8.03
N PHE A 42 7.45 -4.91 7.22
CA PHE A 42 7.44 -5.31 5.81
C PHE A 42 7.22 -6.82 5.64
N LEU A 43 7.97 -7.65 6.37
CA LEU A 43 7.80 -9.12 6.33
C LEU A 43 6.42 -9.54 6.83
N LEU A 44 5.88 -8.89 7.87
CA LEU A 44 4.50 -9.13 8.30
C LEU A 44 3.47 -8.68 7.25
N GLY A 45 3.79 -7.66 6.44
CA GLY A 45 3.03 -7.29 5.25
C GLY A 45 3.00 -8.40 4.20
N VAL A 46 4.14 -9.04 3.93
CA VAL A 46 4.19 -10.24 3.07
C VAL A 46 3.33 -11.37 3.65
N LEU A 47 3.44 -11.61 4.96
CA LEU A 47 2.71 -12.69 5.62
C LEU A 47 1.21 -12.45 5.71
N VAL A 48 0.75 -11.19 5.85
CA VAL A 48 -0.68 -10.90 5.94
C VAL A 48 -1.40 -11.08 4.60
N THR A 49 -0.67 -11.15 3.48
CA THR A 49 -1.24 -11.48 2.17
C THR A 49 -1.96 -12.83 2.17
N PHE A 50 -1.46 -13.84 2.91
CA PHE A 50 -2.10 -15.17 2.95
C PHE A 50 -3.51 -15.15 3.57
N PRO A 51 -3.72 -14.65 4.80
CA PRO A 51 -5.07 -14.55 5.35
C PRO A 51 -5.94 -13.55 4.59
N VAL A 52 -5.38 -12.48 4.03
CA VAL A 52 -6.12 -11.55 3.16
C VAL A 52 -6.66 -12.28 1.93
N ALA A 53 -5.80 -13.00 1.19
CA ALA A 53 -6.20 -13.77 0.02
C ALA A 53 -7.21 -14.88 0.36
N PHE A 54 -7.08 -15.52 1.53
CA PHE A 54 -8.07 -16.48 2.01
C PHE A 54 -9.44 -15.84 2.22
N ILE A 55 -9.51 -14.68 2.87
CA ILE A 55 -10.75 -13.96 3.12
C ILE A 55 -11.37 -13.49 1.79
N GLU A 56 -10.57 -12.94 0.87
CA GLU A 56 -11.02 -12.56 -0.47
C GLU A 56 -11.58 -13.76 -1.24
N GLY A 57 -10.90 -14.90 -1.17
CA GLY A 57 -11.37 -16.16 -1.76
C GLY A 57 -12.71 -16.62 -1.19
N LEU A 58 -12.89 -16.52 0.13
CA LEU A 58 -14.15 -16.83 0.80
C LEU A 58 -15.30 -15.93 0.31
N PHE A 59 -15.07 -14.61 0.24
CA PHE A 59 -16.04 -13.69 -0.36
C PHE A 59 -16.29 -14.01 -1.84
N GLY A 60 -15.26 -14.48 -2.55
CA GLY A 60 -15.35 -14.90 -3.94
C GLY A 60 -16.27 -16.09 -4.21
N LEU A 61 -16.59 -16.90 -3.20
CA LEU A 61 -17.58 -17.98 -3.30
C LEU A 61 -19.02 -17.45 -3.41
N PHE A 62 -19.29 -16.26 -2.88
CA PHE A 62 -20.62 -15.67 -2.82
C PHE A 62 -20.79 -14.47 -3.77
N ILE A 63 -19.68 -13.81 -4.13
CA ILE A 63 -19.67 -12.63 -5.00
C ILE A 63 -19.18 -13.00 -6.39
N VAL A 64 -20.11 -13.07 -7.34
CA VAL A 64 -19.82 -13.43 -8.73
C VAL A 64 -19.12 -12.29 -9.48
N SER A 65 -19.50 -11.03 -9.21
CA SER A 65 -18.99 -9.86 -9.92
C SER A 65 -17.50 -9.62 -9.64
N GLN A 66 -16.67 -9.73 -10.69
CA GLN A 66 -15.23 -9.42 -10.61
C GLN A 66 -14.98 -7.96 -10.26
N LEU A 67 -15.83 -7.05 -10.75
CA LEU A 67 -15.76 -5.63 -10.43
C LEU A 67 -15.96 -5.41 -8.92
N VAL A 68 -16.99 -6.02 -8.32
CA VAL A 68 -17.24 -5.87 -6.87
C VAL A 68 -16.09 -6.45 -6.05
N LYS A 69 -15.54 -7.60 -6.48
CA LYS A 69 -14.39 -8.19 -5.81
C LYS A 69 -13.17 -7.28 -5.85
N GLY A 70 -12.80 -6.77 -7.02
CA GLY A 70 -11.62 -5.92 -7.18
C GLY A 70 -11.77 -4.51 -6.64
N VAL A 71 -12.96 -3.91 -6.71
CA VAL A 71 -13.18 -2.49 -6.35
C VAL A 71 -13.61 -2.29 -4.91
N ILE A 72 -14.22 -3.30 -4.30
CA ILE A 72 -14.77 -3.19 -2.94
C ILE A 72 -14.11 -4.20 -2.00
N VAL A 73 -14.20 -5.50 -2.32
CA VAL A 73 -13.74 -6.55 -1.40
C VAL A 73 -12.25 -6.47 -1.16
N ALA A 74 -11.43 -6.49 -2.22
CA ALA A 74 -9.98 -6.46 -2.10
C ALA A 74 -9.47 -5.21 -1.36
N PRO A 75 -9.87 -3.97 -1.73
CA PRO A 75 -9.47 -2.77 -1.00
C PRO A 75 -9.84 -2.78 0.48
N VAL A 76 -11.02 -3.29 0.84
CA VAL A 76 -11.44 -3.38 2.25
C VAL A 76 -10.60 -4.41 3.00
N VAL A 77 -10.45 -5.62 2.47
CA VAL A 77 -9.76 -6.71 3.16
C VAL A 77 -8.27 -6.42 3.26
N GLU A 78 -7.64 -5.95 2.18
CA GLU A 78 -6.23 -5.60 2.16
C GLU A 78 -5.88 -4.44 3.10
N GLU A 79 -6.58 -3.31 3.02
CA GLU A 79 -6.25 -2.15 3.85
C GLU A 79 -6.50 -2.45 5.33
N TYR A 80 -7.53 -3.23 5.64
CA TYR A 80 -7.73 -3.72 6.99
C TYR A 80 -6.60 -4.66 7.45
N GLY A 81 -6.15 -5.58 6.59
CA GLY A 81 -5.04 -6.49 6.90
C GLY A 81 -3.75 -5.75 7.21
N LYS A 82 -3.37 -4.77 6.37
CA LYS A 82 -2.20 -3.90 6.58
C LYS A 82 -2.33 -3.08 7.86
N PHE A 83 -3.51 -2.49 8.08
CA PHE A 83 -3.82 -1.76 9.31
C PHE A 83 -3.67 -2.65 10.55
N TRP A 84 -4.19 -3.88 10.51
CA TRP A 84 -4.12 -4.83 11.61
C TRP A 84 -2.66 -5.16 11.97
N VAL A 85 -1.80 -5.39 10.97
CA VAL A 85 -0.36 -5.61 11.18
C VAL A 85 0.25 -4.44 11.95
N VAL A 86 0.10 -3.21 11.45
CA VAL A 86 0.69 -2.03 12.10
C VAL A 86 0.11 -1.80 13.49
N ARG A 87 -1.22 -1.92 13.64
CA ARG A 87 -1.90 -1.75 14.92
C ARG A 87 -1.46 -2.77 15.96
N ARG A 88 -1.14 -4.00 15.56
CA ARG A 88 -0.76 -5.08 16.47
C ARG A 88 0.73 -5.11 16.82
N PHE A 89 1.60 -4.76 15.87
CA PHE A 89 3.04 -5.00 15.99
C PHE A 89 3.89 -3.73 16.08
N ALA A 90 3.42 -2.58 15.60
CA ALA A 90 4.14 -1.30 15.68
C ALA A 90 3.49 -0.30 16.65
N TYR A 91 2.15 -0.18 16.64
CA TYR A 91 1.42 0.85 17.39
C TYR A 91 1.55 0.76 18.93
N ARG A 92 2.03 -0.35 19.48
CA ARG A 92 2.30 -0.47 20.93
C ARG A 92 3.79 -0.40 21.26
N ASN A 93 4.65 -0.29 20.24
CA ASN A 93 6.07 -0.14 20.44
C ASN A 93 6.37 1.25 21.05
N VAL A 94 7.47 1.32 21.79
CA VAL A 94 8.03 2.55 22.34
C VAL A 94 8.54 3.46 21.24
N GLU A 95 9.07 2.87 20.16
CA GLU A 95 9.59 3.58 18.98
C GLU A 95 8.52 4.35 18.21
N PHE A 96 7.25 3.95 18.33
CA PHE A 96 6.16 4.70 17.73
C PHE A 96 5.84 5.90 18.64
N ASP A 97 6.51 7.02 18.44
CA ASP A 97 6.48 8.20 19.30
C ASP A 97 6.22 9.52 18.57
N GLU A 98 6.06 9.48 17.24
CA GLU A 98 5.57 10.58 16.42
C GLU A 98 4.55 10.18 15.33
N PRO A 99 3.82 11.14 14.71
CA PRO A 99 2.86 10.83 13.66
C PRO A 99 3.48 10.28 12.36
N MET A 100 4.77 10.53 12.12
CA MET A 100 5.47 10.11 10.90
C MET A 100 5.65 8.58 10.87
N ASP A 101 5.89 7.97 12.02
CA ASP A 101 6.01 6.52 12.26
C ASP A 101 4.81 5.77 11.72
N GLY A 102 3.61 6.32 11.96
CA GLY A 102 2.37 5.78 11.44
C GLY A 102 2.38 5.66 9.91
N ILE A 103 2.99 6.62 9.21
CA ILE A 103 3.16 6.61 7.75
C ILE A 103 4.23 5.58 7.35
N VAL A 104 5.39 5.57 8.02
CA VAL A 104 6.50 4.64 7.71
C VAL A 104 6.07 3.19 7.88
N TYR A 105 5.43 2.85 9.00
CA TYR A 105 4.95 1.49 9.26
C TYR A 105 3.80 1.08 8.35
N ALA A 106 2.87 1.99 8.04
CA ALA A 106 1.78 1.72 7.10
C ALA A 106 2.33 1.44 5.69
N ALA A 107 3.25 2.29 5.20
CA ALA A 107 3.92 2.08 3.93
C ALA A 107 4.70 0.75 3.91
N SER A 108 5.40 0.43 5.00
CA SER A 108 6.16 -0.83 5.10
C SER A 108 5.27 -2.07 5.02
N ALA A 109 4.17 -2.11 5.78
CA ALA A 109 3.21 -3.22 5.72
C ALA A 109 2.56 -3.32 4.33
N ALA A 110 2.21 -2.18 3.75
CA ALA A 110 1.61 -2.11 2.42
C ALA A 110 2.55 -2.60 1.32
N LEU A 111 3.82 -2.23 1.38
CA LEU A 111 4.83 -2.61 0.39
C LEU A 111 5.25 -4.06 0.52
N GLY A 112 5.24 -4.63 1.74
CA GLY A 112 5.39 -6.06 1.94
C GLY A 112 4.28 -6.86 1.24
N LEU A 113 3.02 -6.47 1.46
CA LEU A 113 1.88 -7.09 0.78
C LEU A 113 1.98 -6.91 -0.74
N ALA A 114 2.24 -5.68 -1.19
CA ALA A 114 2.35 -5.33 -2.60
C ALA A 114 3.51 -6.06 -3.31
N SER A 115 4.62 -6.35 -2.61
CA SER A 115 5.73 -7.13 -3.17
C SER A 115 5.31 -8.55 -3.50
N LEU A 116 4.66 -9.25 -2.56
CA LEU A 116 4.18 -10.61 -2.83
C LEU A 116 3.10 -10.60 -3.91
N GLU A 117 2.16 -9.65 -3.83
CA GLU A 117 1.13 -9.49 -4.86
C GLU A 117 1.76 -9.25 -6.24
N ASN A 118 2.75 -8.36 -6.33
CA ASN A 118 3.46 -8.08 -7.58
C ASN A 118 4.14 -9.33 -8.16
N VAL A 119 4.80 -10.13 -7.32
CA VAL A 119 5.37 -11.42 -7.75
C VAL A 119 4.31 -12.33 -8.33
N LEU A 120 3.13 -12.46 -7.69
CA LEU A 120 2.05 -13.30 -8.19
C LEU A 120 1.49 -12.82 -9.54
N TYR A 121 1.27 -11.51 -9.70
CA TYR A 121 0.82 -10.93 -10.97
C TYR A 121 1.85 -11.12 -12.09
N VAL A 122 3.13 -10.87 -11.80
CA VAL A 122 4.22 -11.00 -12.78
C VAL A 122 4.42 -12.46 -13.17
N PHE A 123 4.32 -13.39 -12.22
CA PHE A 123 4.41 -14.82 -12.50
C PHE A 123 3.23 -15.29 -13.37
N ALA A 124 2.01 -14.88 -13.06
CA ALA A 124 0.84 -15.19 -13.88
C ALA A 124 0.98 -14.64 -15.32
N ALA A 125 1.50 -13.41 -15.47
CA ALA A 125 1.82 -12.82 -16.76
C ALA A 125 2.92 -13.59 -17.51
N TYR A 126 3.98 -14.03 -16.81
CA TYR A 126 5.08 -14.79 -17.38
C TYR A 126 4.64 -16.15 -17.94
N MET A 127 3.73 -16.82 -17.25
CA MET A 127 3.11 -18.07 -17.73
C MET A 127 2.34 -17.89 -19.04
N THR A 128 1.92 -16.66 -19.36
CA THR A 128 1.30 -16.32 -20.65
C THR A 128 2.35 -15.91 -21.68
N SER A 129 3.23 -14.95 -21.37
CA SER A 129 4.40 -14.62 -22.18
C SER A 129 5.45 -13.79 -21.41
N PRO A 130 6.75 -13.91 -21.73
CA PRO A 130 7.79 -13.07 -21.13
C PRO A 130 7.60 -11.57 -21.37
N SER A 131 7.08 -11.17 -22.54
CA SER A 131 6.82 -9.76 -22.85
C SER A 131 5.69 -9.17 -22.01
N LEU A 132 4.64 -9.95 -21.74
CA LEU A 132 3.57 -9.55 -20.85
C LEU A 132 4.09 -9.36 -19.42
N ALA A 133 4.94 -10.27 -18.93
CA ALA A 133 5.56 -10.13 -17.61
C ALA A 133 6.35 -8.82 -17.47
N ILE A 134 7.16 -8.46 -18.47
CA ILE A 134 7.90 -7.18 -18.48
C ILE A 134 6.94 -5.99 -18.44
N GLY A 135 5.89 -6.01 -19.26
CA GLY A 135 4.86 -4.96 -19.25
C GLY A 135 4.18 -4.83 -17.89
N THR A 136 3.80 -5.95 -17.28
CA THR A 136 3.21 -6.02 -15.94
C THR A 136 4.15 -5.46 -14.87
N ILE A 137 5.45 -5.79 -14.92
CA ILE A 137 6.46 -5.23 -13.99
C ILE A 137 6.47 -3.71 -14.08
N ILE A 138 6.57 -3.14 -15.30
CA ILE A 138 6.68 -1.70 -15.50
C ILE A 138 5.45 -0.97 -14.95
N VAL A 139 4.26 -1.42 -15.36
CA VAL A 139 3.00 -0.79 -14.94
C VAL A 139 2.84 -0.87 -13.42
N ARG A 140 3.07 -2.04 -12.82
CA ARG A 140 2.88 -2.22 -11.39
C ARG A 140 3.94 -1.49 -10.57
N ALA A 141 5.18 -1.40 -11.04
CA ALA A 141 6.26 -0.68 -10.35
C ALA A 141 5.99 0.83 -10.23
N ILE A 142 5.34 1.41 -11.24
CA ILE A 142 5.04 2.85 -11.32
C ILE A 142 3.73 3.19 -10.62
N PHE A 143 2.72 2.32 -10.72
CA PHE A 143 1.37 2.63 -10.28
C PHE A 143 0.91 1.81 -9.07
N SER A 144 0.81 0.48 -9.20
CA SER A 144 0.19 -0.37 -8.19
C SER A 144 1.00 -0.45 -6.90
N VAL A 145 2.30 -0.75 -6.99
CA VAL A 145 3.19 -0.91 -5.83
C VAL A 145 3.30 0.37 -5.00
N PRO A 146 3.63 1.54 -5.55
CA PRO A 146 3.58 2.78 -4.77
C PRO A 146 2.16 3.15 -4.37
N GLY A 147 1.14 2.81 -5.17
CA GLY A 147 -0.27 3.00 -4.85
C GLY A 147 -0.65 2.43 -3.48
N HIS A 148 -0.28 1.18 -3.19
CA HIS A 148 -0.53 0.59 -1.87
C HIS A 148 0.09 1.40 -0.72
N ALA A 149 1.34 1.86 -0.89
CA ALA A 149 1.98 2.70 0.12
C ALA A 149 1.25 4.04 0.29
N LEU A 150 0.80 4.65 -0.81
CA LEU A 150 0.06 5.91 -0.81
C LEU A 150 -1.31 5.76 -0.13
N PHE A 151 -2.08 4.73 -0.44
CA PHE A 151 -3.37 4.46 0.23
C PHE A 151 -3.16 4.25 1.72
N SER A 152 -2.24 3.35 2.08
CA SER A 152 -2.02 3.02 3.48
C SER A 152 -1.43 4.18 4.28
N SER A 153 -0.66 5.08 3.65
CA SER A 153 -0.16 6.30 4.30
C SER A 153 -1.29 7.21 4.83
N VAL A 154 -2.49 7.15 4.24
CA VAL A 154 -3.65 7.93 4.67
C VAL A 154 -4.12 7.49 6.06
N TRP A 155 -4.36 6.19 6.24
CA TRP A 155 -4.71 5.66 7.55
C TRP A 155 -3.51 5.61 8.50
N GLY A 156 -2.30 5.45 7.98
CA GLY A 156 -1.06 5.49 8.75
C GLY A 156 -0.86 6.84 9.45
N TYR A 157 -1.02 7.94 8.71
CA TYR A 157 -0.99 9.28 9.26
C TYR A 157 -2.11 9.51 10.29
N ALA A 158 -3.33 9.06 9.99
CA ALA A 158 -4.46 9.15 10.92
C ALA A 158 -4.20 8.38 12.23
N LEU A 159 -3.62 7.18 12.13
CA LEU A 159 -3.23 6.34 13.26
C LEU A 159 -2.11 7.00 14.09
N GLY A 160 -1.08 7.52 13.42
CA GLY A 160 0.02 8.27 14.03
C GLY A 160 -0.49 9.45 14.86
N ARG A 161 -1.28 10.33 14.22
CA ARG A 161 -1.89 11.46 14.91
C ARG A 161 -2.80 11.05 16.07
N ALA A 162 -3.64 10.04 15.87
CA ALA A 162 -4.60 9.62 16.88
C ALA A 162 -3.93 9.15 18.18
N ARG A 163 -2.68 8.66 18.14
CA ARG A 163 -1.93 8.30 19.36
C ARG A 163 -1.77 9.49 20.33
N PHE A 164 -1.63 10.70 19.80
CA PHE A 164 -1.36 11.92 20.57
C PHE A 164 -2.60 12.80 20.79
N MET A 165 -3.79 12.32 20.40
CA MET A 165 -5.06 13.01 20.61
C MET A 165 -5.78 12.52 21.88
N ALA A 166 -6.79 13.26 22.33
CA ALA A 166 -7.71 12.85 23.40
C ALA A 166 -8.41 11.53 23.03
N ALA A 167 -8.65 10.67 24.03
CA ALA A 167 -9.09 9.28 23.86
C ALA A 167 -10.39 9.15 23.04
N GLU A 168 -11.29 10.09 23.22
CA GLU A 168 -12.62 10.16 22.62
C GLU A 168 -12.54 10.41 21.10
N GLN A 169 -11.50 11.14 20.67
CA GLN A 169 -11.32 11.52 19.26
C GLN A 169 -10.59 10.45 18.45
N ARG A 170 -9.82 9.57 19.10
CA ARG A 170 -8.91 8.62 18.43
C ARG A 170 -9.63 7.70 17.46
N LYS A 171 -10.73 7.09 17.91
CA LYS A 171 -11.48 6.11 17.11
C LYS A 171 -12.04 6.72 15.83
N GLY A 172 -12.62 7.93 15.94
CA GLY A 172 -13.21 8.63 14.79
C GLY A 172 -12.16 9.00 13.72
N VAL A 173 -10.99 9.48 14.15
CA VAL A 173 -9.89 9.83 13.21
C VAL A 173 -9.35 8.60 12.50
N VAL A 174 -9.08 7.52 13.22
CA VAL A 174 -8.56 6.27 12.65
C VAL A 174 -9.55 5.67 11.65
N LEU A 175 -10.84 5.58 12.02
CA LEU A 175 -11.86 5.01 11.14
C LEU A 175 -12.01 5.81 9.84
N ARG A 176 -12.04 7.14 9.92
CA ARG A 176 -12.12 8.01 8.74
C ARG A 176 -10.90 7.84 7.82
N GLY A 177 -9.70 7.75 8.39
CA GLY A 177 -8.48 7.50 7.61
C GLY A 177 -8.51 6.15 6.90
N LEU A 178 -8.94 5.09 7.61
CA LEU A 178 -9.04 3.74 7.06
C LEU A 178 -10.08 3.63 5.94
N VAL A 179 -11.29 4.19 6.16
CA VAL A 179 -12.34 4.23 5.12
C VAL A 179 -11.88 5.04 3.91
N LEU A 180 -11.22 6.19 4.12
CA LEU A 180 -10.70 6.99 3.01
C LEU A 180 -9.66 6.21 2.19
N ALA A 181 -8.75 5.49 2.84
CA ALA A 181 -7.78 4.65 2.15
C ALA A 181 -8.44 3.54 1.32
N MET A 182 -9.44 2.84 1.89
CA MET A 182 -10.21 1.81 1.19
C MET A 182 -10.93 2.37 -0.04
N VAL A 183 -11.54 3.56 0.08
CA VAL A 183 -12.21 4.24 -1.03
C VAL A 183 -11.20 4.65 -2.11
N LEU A 184 -10.06 5.24 -1.73
CA LEU A 184 -9.02 5.64 -2.70
C LEU A 184 -8.45 4.43 -3.45
N HIS A 185 -8.21 3.33 -2.73
CA HIS A 185 -7.76 2.08 -3.32
C HIS A 185 -8.84 1.46 -4.24
N GLY A 186 -10.11 1.48 -3.83
CA GLY A 186 -11.23 1.07 -4.69
C GLY A 186 -11.35 1.92 -5.97
N ILE A 187 -11.21 3.25 -5.87
CA ILE A 187 -11.19 4.14 -7.03
C ILE A 187 -10.02 3.78 -7.97
N PHE A 188 -8.84 3.51 -7.42
CA PHE A 188 -7.69 3.07 -8.21
C PHE A 188 -7.98 1.77 -8.95
N ASN A 189 -8.52 0.75 -8.27
CA ASN A 189 -8.87 -0.53 -8.89
C ASN A 189 -9.98 -0.36 -9.93
N PHE A 190 -10.96 0.49 -9.68
CA PHE A 190 -12.03 0.78 -10.63
C PHE A 190 -11.48 1.40 -11.93
N LEU A 191 -10.56 2.35 -11.82
CA LEU A 191 -9.89 2.95 -12.98
C LEU A 191 -9.02 1.95 -13.74
N LEU A 192 -8.45 0.96 -13.06
CA LEU A 192 -7.70 -0.13 -13.69
C LEU A 192 -8.62 -1.10 -14.43
N PHE A 193 -9.77 -1.47 -13.84
CA PHE A 193 -10.78 -2.34 -14.48
C PHE A 193 -11.49 -1.68 -15.66
N SER A 194 -11.72 -0.37 -15.60
CA SER A 194 -12.39 0.39 -16.66
C SER A 194 -11.47 0.78 -17.82
N ALA A 195 -10.24 0.26 -17.85
CA ALA A 195 -9.29 0.48 -18.95
C ALA A 195 -9.81 0.00 -20.32
N ASP A 196 -10.83 -0.87 -20.36
CA ASP A 196 -11.51 -1.25 -21.60
C ASP A 196 -12.33 -0.08 -22.21
N VAL A 197 -12.71 0.92 -21.40
CA VAL A 197 -13.25 2.21 -21.87
C VAL A 197 -12.10 3.22 -22.01
N VAL A 198 -11.36 3.00 -23.09
CA VAL A 198 -10.41 3.86 -23.85
C VAL A 198 -9.98 5.18 -23.19
N ALA A 199 -8.68 5.26 -22.89
CA ALA A 199 -7.83 6.45 -22.69
C ALA A 199 -8.20 7.45 -21.59
N TYR A 200 -9.46 7.85 -21.41
CA TYR A 200 -9.86 8.87 -20.43
C TYR A 200 -9.72 8.39 -18.99
N ALA A 201 -10.07 7.13 -18.70
CA ALA A 201 -9.86 6.54 -17.38
C ALA A 201 -8.36 6.48 -17.03
N MET A 202 -7.52 6.10 -18.00
CA MET A 202 -6.06 6.12 -17.86
C MET A 202 -5.50 7.54 -17.75
N LEU A 203 -6.08 8.51 -18.45
CA LEU A 203 -5.69 9.92 -18.33
C LEU A 203 -5.99 10.47 -16.93
N ILE A 204 -7.18 10.19 -16.38
CA ILE A 204 -7.55 10.58 -15.01
C ILE A 204 -6.62 9.89 -14.01
N PHE A 205 -6.36 8.60 -14.20
CA PHE A 205 -5.48 7.82 -13.35
C PHE A 205 -4.05 8.39 -13.30
N ILE A 206 -3.47 8.71 -14.46
CA ILE A 206 -2.10 9.21 -14.59
C ILE A 206 -1.98 10.68 -14.22
N LEU A 207 -2.91 11.54 -14.66
CA LEU A 207 -2.80 12.99 -14.50
C LEU A 207 -3.44 13.54 -13.23
N VAL A 208 -4.40 12.82 -12.65
CA VAL A 208 -5.18 13.34 -11.51
C VAL A 208 -5.00 12.47 -10.27
N LEU A 209 -5.31 11.18 -10.36
CA LEU A 209 -5.32 10.31 -9.18
C LEU A 209 -3.90 10.10 -8.64
N THR A 210 -2.96 9.65 -9.48
CA THR A 210 -1.59 9.35 -9.04
C THR A 210 -0.90 10.61 -8.47
N PRO A 211 -0.91 11.78 -9.14
CA PRO A 211 -0.34 13.01 -8.57
C PRO A 211 -1.09 13.47 -7.32
N GLY A 212 -2.42 13.35 -7.29
CA GLY A 212 -3.25 13.71 -6.14
C GLY A 212 -2.92 12.88 -4.89
N LEU A 213 -2.71 11.58 -5.05
CA LEU A 213 -2.28 10.68 -3.97
C LEU A 213 -0.89 11.05 -3.45
N TRP A 214 0.05 11.35 -4.37
CA TRP A 214 1.38 11.83 -4.00
C TRP A 214 1.33 13.15 -3.23
N ILE A 215 0.54 14.11 -3.70
CA ILE A 215 0.33 15.40 -3.02
C ILE A 215 -0.27 15.17 -1.63
N LEU A 216 -1.26 14.29 -1.50
CA LEU A 216 -1.87 13.95 -0.21
C LEU A 216 -0.84 13.32 0.74
N ALA A 217 -0.08 12.33 0.28
CA ALA A 217 0.95 11.68 1.08
C ALA A 217 2.03 12.69 1.52
N ASP A 218 2.52 13.54 0.62
CA ASP A 218 3.53 14.55 0.91
C ASP A 218 2.99 15.66 1.85
N ARG A 219 1.71 16.03 1.75
CA ARG A 219 1.03 16.89 2.73
C ARG A 219 0.94 16.24 4.11
N ASN A 220 0.63 14.95 4.18
CA ASN A 220 0.57 14.19 5.44
C ASN A 220 1.96 14.09 6.07
N ILE A 221 3.00 13.73 5.28
CA ILE A 221 4.40 13.69 5.72
C ILE A 221 4.84 15.05 6.27
N ARG A 222 4.66 16.15 5.51
CA ARG A 222 5.02 17.49 6.00
C ARG A 222 4.29 17.88 7.29
N SER A 223 3.02 17.49 7.41
CA SER A 223 2.23 17.79 8.61
C SER A 223 2.67 16.95 9.81
N ALA A 224 3.05 15.69 9.58
CA ALA A 224 3.65 14.82 10.59
C ALA A 224 5.00 15.39 11.07
N LEU A 225 5.90 15.75 10.15
CA LEU A 225 7.21 16.33 10.49
C LEU A 225 7.10 17.69 11.22
N ARG A 226 6.08 18.50 10.90
CA ARG A 226 5.80 19.78 11.61
C ARG A 226 5.31 19.59 13.05
N TRP A 227 4.75 18.43 13.39
CA TRP A 227 4.30 18.16 14.74
C TRP A 227 5.47 18.17 15.73
N ARG A 228 6.65 17.68 15.32
CA ARG A 228 7.86 17.67 16.14
C ARG A 228 8.41 19.08 16.38
N GLY A 229 8.38 19.96 15.37
CA GLY A 229 8.80 21.36 15.53
C GLY A 229 7.91 22.22 16.46
N ARG A 230 6.86 21.64 17.05
CA ARG A 230 5.97 22.28 18.03
C ARG A 230 6.12 21.72 19.46
N ARG A 231 6.88 20.65 19.65
CA ARG A 231 7.30 20.15 20.96
C ARG A 231 8.62 20.80 21.35
#